data_AF-A0A6N7NNH4-F1
#
_entry.id   AF-A0A6N7NNH4-F1
#
_cell.length_a   1.000
_cell.length_b   1.000
_cell.length_c   1.000
_cell.angle_alpha   90.00
_cell.angle_beta   90.00
_cell.angle_gamma   90.00
#
_symmetry.space_group_name_H-M   'P 1'
#
loop_
_entity.id
_entity.type
_entity.pdbx_description
1 polymer ?
#
loop_
_entity_poly.entity_id
_entity_poly.type
_entity_poly.pdbx_seq_one_letter_code
_entity_poly.pdbx_strand_id
1 'polypeptide(L)'
;MSIDSIDARRHFTPVSELSWCARTIECHSIDGQVQAVPTATNDALIKSQLLDELLRASQMLTSEEVAVFDRTVQALSGLKFSGRELGVLFSMFADDTPHHDVMWGLLHLVEASDGDSMVSALVQSAPYMLRVAPEWLETFICRLLNSDLHRNMLIAYLKSMASTKGAAEVVSLIEALKADTSDCIRAKASVVASALM
;
A
#
# COMPACT_ATOMS: atom_id res chain seq x y z
N MET A 1 -0.97 63.27 32.76
CA MET A 1 -1.67 62.29 31.90
C MET A 1 -0.59 61.34 31.40
N SER A 2 -0.26 60.20 32.03
CA SER A 2 -1.07 59.32 32.90
C SER A 2 -2.34 58.86 32.17
N ILE A 3 -2.68 57.57 32.09
CA ILE A 3 -2.63 56.55 33.16
C ILE A 3 -2.06 55.21 32.65
N ASP A 4 -1.62 54.38 33.59
CA ASP A 4 -1.00 53.05 33.54
C ASP A 4 -1.90 51.88 33.04
N SER A 5 -1.32 50.67 33.15
CA SER A 5 -1.94 49.38 33.54
C SER A 5 -2.22 48.34 32.44
N ILE A 6 -2.10 47.01 32.65
CA ILE A 6 -1.74 46.21 33.86
C ILE A 6 -1.16 44.83 33.45
N ASP A 7 -0.31 44.24 34.30
CA ASP A 7 0.13 42.84 34.22
C ASP A 7 -0.89 41.91 34.93
N ALA A 8 -1.21 40.76 34.33
CA ALA A 8 -1.97 39.71 35.00
C ALA A 8 -1.68 38.30 34.47
N ARG A 9 -0.52 37.74 34.84
CA ARG A 9 -0.39 36.28 34.97
C ARG A 9 -1.54 35.73 35.83
N ARG A 10 -2.17 34.61 35.43
CA ARG A 10 -2.93 33.76 36.37
C ARG A 10 -2.54 32.30 36.24
N HIS A 11 -1.87 31.82 37.28
CA HIS A 11 -1.76 30.40 37.57
C HIS A 11 -3.15 29.84 37.95
N PHE A 12 -3.37 28.56 37.68
CA PHE A 12 -4.29 27.75 38.46
C PHE A 12 -3.62 26.44 38.84
N THR A 13 -3.44 26.23 40.14
CA THR A 13 -3.06 24.96 40.76
C THR A 13 -4.32 24.13 41.07
N PRO A 14 -4.21 22.80 41.20
CA PRO A 14 -5.37 21.92 41.35
C PRO A 14 -5.91 21.90 42.79
N VAL A 15 -7.17 21.46 42.95
CA VAL A 15 -7.78 21.12 44.23
C VAL A 15 -8.47 19.76 44.13
N SER A 16 -8.32 18.96 45.18
CA SER A 16 -8.64 17.54 45.25
C SER A 16 -10.11 17.21 45.51
N GLU A 17 -10.44 15.94 45.24
CA GLU A 17 -11.40 15.07 45.94
C GLU A 17 -12.51 15.68 46.82
N LEU A 18 -13.76 15.33 46.48
CA LEU A 18 -14.74 14.91 47.49
C LEU A 18 -15.47 13.65 47.01
N SER A 19 -15.49 12.63 47.85
CA SER A 19 -16.37 11.47 47.71
C SER A 19 -17.72 11.75 48.37
N TRP A 20 -18.75 10.96 48.03
CA TRP A 20 -19.71 10.35 48.99
C TRP A 20 -20.55 9.27 48.28
N CYS A 21 -21.17 8.39 49.08
CA CYS A 21 -21.41 6.99 48.71
C CYS A 21 -22.87 6.66 48.34
N ALA A 22 -23.07 5.51 47.67
CA ALA A 22 -24.13 4.47 47.84
C ALA A 22 -25.57 4.91 48.22
N ARG A 23 -26.67 4.39 47.64
CA ARG A 23 -26.98 3.11 46.94
C ARG A 23 -28.33 3.32 46.16
N THR A 24 -29.04 2.38 45.52
CA THR A 24 -29.09 0.91 45.65
C THR A 24 -29.09 0.20 44.28
N ILE A 25 -30.12 -0.60 43.95
CA ILE A 25 -30.30 -1.46 42.77
C ILE A 25 -31.81 -1.49 42.45
N GLU A 26 -32.18 -1.51 41.18
CA GLU A 26 -33.36 -2.27 40.74
C GLU A 26 -33.02 -3.00 39.44
N CYS A 27 -33.10 -4.34 39.47
CA CYS A 27 -32.75 -5.18 38.32
C CYS A 27 -34.00 -5.47 37.49
N HIS A 28 -33.97 -5.14 36.20
CA HIS A 28 -34.80 -5.83 35.20
C HIS A 28 -33.91 -6.43 34.13
N SER A 29 -33.90 -7.77 34.09
CA SER A 29 -33.14 -8.55 33.12
C SER A 29 -33.83 -8.53 31.77
N ILE A 30 -33.13 -8.09 30.73
CA ILE A 30 -33.34 -8.56 29.36
C ILE A 30 -31.94 -8.89 28.83
N ASP A 31 -31.70 -10.16 28.57
CA ASP A 31 -30.40 -10.65 28.10
C ASP A 31 -30.08 -10.12 26.71
N GLY A 32 -29.32 -9.03 26.67
CA GLY A 32 -28.66 -8.51 25.48
C GLY A 32 -27.15 -8.59 25.68
N GLN A 33 -26.54 -9.71 25.30
CA GLN A 33 -25.08 -9.73 25.10
C GLN A 33 -24.74 -8.81 23.92
N VAL A 34 -24.46 -7.54 24.22
CA VAL A 34 -23.75 -6.65 23.31
C VAL A 34 -22.29 -7.13 23.26
N GLN A 35 -22.06 -8.21 22.52
CA GLN A 35 -20.73 -8.57 22.08
C GLN A 35 -20.24 -7.45 21.17
N ALA A 36 -19.43 -6.55 21.74
CA ALA A 36 -18.56 -5.68 20.95
C ALA A 36 -17.60 -6.58 20.17
N VAL A 37 -17.97 -6.93 18.94
CA VAL A 37 -17.07 -7.58 17.99
C VAL A 37 -15.82 -6.71 17.88
N PRO A 38 -14.59 -7.27 17.98
CA PRO A 38 -13.39 -6.44 18.00
C PRO A 38 -13.31 -5.60 16.72
N THR A 39 -13.07 -4.30 16.85
CA THR A 39 -13.04 -3.36 15.71
C THR A 39 -12.10 -3.86 14.60
N ALA A 40 -10.95 -4.42 14.97
CA ALA A 40 -9.98 -5.02 14.05
C ALA A 40 -10.53 -6.18 13.20
N THR A 41 -11.51 -6.96 13.69
CA THR A 41 -12.17 -8.01 12.90
C THR A 41 -13.09 -7.41 11.84
N ASN A 42 -13.75 -6.30 12.17
CA ASN A 42 -14.58 -5.55 11.22
C ASN A 42 -13.72 -4.85 10.15
N ASP A 43 -12.62 -4.23 10.56
CA ASP A 43 -11.67 -3.55 9.65
C ASP A 43 -11.04 -4.53 8.65
N ALA A 44 -10.67 -5.74 9.09
CA ALA A 44 -10.15 -6.79 8.22
C ALA A 44 -11.21 -7.30 7.22
N LEU A 45 -12.46 -7.44 7.66
CA LEU A 45 -13.58 -7.82 6.79
C LEU A 45 -13.87 -6.75 5.74
N ILE A 46 -13.91 -5.47 6.14
CA ILE A 46 -14.10 -4.33 5.23
C ILE A 46 -12.97 -4.28 4.20
N LYS A 47 -11.70 -4.41 4.60
CA LYS A 47 -10.57 -4.45 3.66
C LYS A 47 -10.70 -5.61 2.66
N SER A 48 -11.12 -6.80 3.09
CA SER A 48 -11.36 -7.93 2.19
C SER A 48 -12.48 -7.64 1.19
N GLN A 49 -13.58 -7.02 1.63
CA GLN A 49 -14.70 -6.65 0.76
C GLN A 49 -14.29 -5.60 -0.29
N LEU A 50 -13.46 -4.62 0.10
CA LEU A 50 -12.90 -3.62 -0.81
C LEU A 50 -11.95 -4.25 -1.84
N LEU A 51 -11.08 -5.18 -1.43
CA LEU A 51 -10.22 -5.91 -2.37
C LEU A 51 -11.03 -6.74 -3.38
N ASP A 52 -12.12 -7.38 -2.92
CA ASP A 52 -13.03 -8.12 -3.79
C ASP A 52 -13.83 -7.19 -4.73
N GLU A 53 -14.22 -5.99 -4.29
CA GLU A 53 -14.88 -4.99 -5.15
C GLU A 53 -13.93 -4.46 -6.22
N LEU A 54 -12.69 -4.13 -5.84
CA LEU A 54 -11.66 -3.69 -6.78
C LEU A 54 -11.34 -4.77 -7.82
N LEU A 55 -11.22 -6.03 -7.39
CA LEU A 55 -10.96 -7.15 -8.29
C LEU A 55 -12.10 -7.38 -9.29
N ARG A 56 -13.37 -7.22 -8.86
CA ARG A 56 -14.52 -7.30 -9.76
C ARG A 56 -14.55 -6.16 -10.78
N ALA A 57 -14.05 -4.99 -10.42
CA ALA A 57 -14.01 -3.81 -11.29
C ALA A 57 -12.77 -3.74 -12.20
N SER A 58 -11.75 -4.60 -12.02
CA SER A 58 -10.42 -4.43 -12.64
C SER A 58 -10.40 -4.48 -14.17
N GLN A 59 -11.42 -5.06 -14.81
CA GLN A 59 -11.56 -5.07 -16.26
C GLN A 59 -12.02 -3.72 -16.83
N MET A 60 -12.70 -2.89 -16.03
CA MET A 60 -13.11 -1.52 -16.37
C MET A 60 -13.79 -1.39 -17.74
N LEU A 61 -14.70 -2.32 -18.04
CA LEU A 61 -15.44 -2.40 -19.32
C LEU A 61 -16.55 -1.34 -19.41
N THR A 62 -16.93 -0.74 -18.27
CA THR A 62 -17.96 0.30 -18.19
C THR A 62 -17.49 1.49 -17.35
N SER A 63 -18.08 2.66 -17.58
CA SER A 63 -17.79 3.86 -16.78
C SER A 63 -18.16 3.72 -15.30
N GLU A 64 -19.12 2.85 -14.96
CA GLU A 64 -19.38 2.50 -13.55
C GLU A 64 -18.23 1.66 -12.98
N GLU A 65 -17.73 0.65 -13.70
CA GLU A 65 -16.57 -0.13 -13.25
C GLU A 65 -15.30 0.74 -13.07
N VAL A 66 -15.06 1.72 -13.95
CA VAL A 66 -13.99 2.72 -13.76
C VAL A 66 -14.19 3.52 -12.47
N ALA A 67 -15.42 3.98 -12.21
CA ALA A 67 -15.75 4.71 -10.98
C ALA A 67 -15.68 3.82 -9.73
N VAL A 68 -16.01 2.52 -9.85
CA VAL A 68 -15.81 1.50 -8.80
C VAL A 68 -14.32 1.33 -8.50
N PHE A 69 -13.50 1.26 -9.54
CA PHE A 69 -12.07 1.05 -9.40
C PHE A 69 -11.41 2.23 -8.67
N ASP A 70 -11.60 3.46 -9.16
CA ASP A 70 -11.02 4.67 -8.57
C ASP A 70 -11.45 4.88 -7.11
N ARG A 71 -12.77 4.85 -6.82
CA ARG A 71 -13.27 5.05 -5.44
C ARG A 71 -12.77 3.96 -4.48
N THR A 72 -12.60 2.73 -4.96
CA THR A 72 -12.13 1.62 -4.13
C THR A 72 -10.62 1.70 -3.88
N VAL A 73 -9.82 2.11 -4.88
CA VAL A 73 -8.40 2.46 -4.69
C VAL A 73 -8.25 3.56 -3.64
N GLN A 74 -9.08 4.60 -3.69
CA GLN A 74 -9.09 5.68 -2.69
C GLN A 74 -9.48 5.17 -1.29
N ALA A 75 -10.51 4.33 -1.17
CA ALA A 75 -10.95 3.74 0.10
C ALA A 75 -9.94 2.78 0.73
N LEU A 76 -9.10 2.14 -0.10
CA LEU A 76 -7.99 1.28 0.32
C LEU A 76 -6.72 2.06 0.74
N SER A 77 -6.66 3.36 0.47
CA SER A 77 -5.49 4.20 0.76
C SER A 77 -5.19 4.30 2.26
N GLY A 78 -3.92 4.19 2.63
CA GLY A 78 -3.46 4.20 4.03
C GLY A 78 -3.66 2.88 4.79
N LEU A 79 -4.31 1.87 4.19
CA LEU A 79 -4.38 0.53 4.77
C LEU A 79 -3.07 -0.22 4.59
N LYS A 80 -2.80 -1.19 5.48
CA LYS A 80 -1.64 -2.09 5.37
C LYS A 80 -2.02 -3.36 4.62
N PHE A 81 -1.19 -3.73 3.64
CA PHE A 81 -1.32 -4.95 2.85
C PHE A 81 -0.23 -5.96 3.22
N SER A 82 -0.64 -7.22 3.31
CA SER A 82 0.28 -8.36 3.32
C SER A 82 0.80 -8.66 1.92
N GLY A 83 1.90 -9.40 1.79
CA GLY A 83 2.44 -9.82 0.48
C GLY A 83 1.43 -10.60 -0.39
N ARG A 84 0.47 -11.31 0.22
CA ARG A 84 -0.64 -11.95 -0.51
C ARG A 84 -1.57 -10.92 -1.14
N GLU A 85 -1.99 -9.92 -0.37
CA GLU A 85 -2.89 -8.87 -0.84
C GLU A 85 -2.22 -7.98 -1.89
N LEU A 86 -0.92 -7.69 -1.72
CA LEU A 86 -0.09 -7.04 -2.74
C LEU A 86 -0.03 -7.87 -4.03
N GLY A 87 0.11 -9.20 -3.93
CA GLY A 87 0.01 -10.10 -5.08
C GLY A 87 -1.33 -10.02 -5.82
N VAL A 88 -2.44 -9.85 -5.09
CA VAL A 88 -3.76 -9.60 -5.69
C VAL A 88 -3.81 -8.24 -6.39
N LEU A 89 -3.32 -7.17 -5.76
CA LEU A 89 -3.23 -5.84 -6.39
C LEU A 89 -2.37 -5.85 -7.66
N PHE A 90 -1.19 -6.51 -7.63
CA PHE A 90 -0.33 -6.67 -8.81
C PHE A 90 -1.01 -7.45 -9.95
N SER A 91 -1.97 -8.33 -9.65
CA SER A 91 -2.71 -9.08 -10.66
C SER A 91 -3.78 -8.26 -11.40
N MET A 92 -4.09 -7.04 -10.93
CA MET A 92 -5.10 -6.17 -11.52
C MET A 92 -4.57 -5.24 -12.62
N PHE A 93 -3.24 -5.07 -12.72
CA PHE A 93 -2.65 -4.26 -13.81
C PHE A 93 -2.86 -4.92 -15.17
N ALA A 94 -3.13 -4.08 -16.16
CA ALA A 94 -3.33 -4.47 -17.56
C ALA A 94 -2.79 -3.36 -18.47
N ASP A 95 -2.03 -3.73 -19.51
CA ASP A 95 -1.47 -2.76 -20.48
C ASP A 95 -2.51 -2.35 -21.54
N ASP A 96 -3.56 -3.17 -21.76
CA ASP A 96 -4.57 -2.96 -22.81
C ASP A 96 -5.77 -2.11 -22.37
N THR A 97 -5.77 -1.60 -21.14
CA THR A 97 -6.86 -0.75 -20.63
C THR A 97 -6.76 0.69 -21.16
N PRO A 98 -7.86 1.29 -21.66
CA PRO A 98 -7.86 2.71 -22.01
C PRO A 98 -7.84 3.64 -20.78
N HIS A 99 -7.97 3.10 -19.57
CA HIS A 99 -8.16 3.85 -18.32
C HIS A 99 -6.86 3.95 -17.48
N HIS A 100 -5.76 4.36 -18.12
CA HIS A 100 -4.45 4.48 -17.47
C HIS A 100 -4.44 5.35 -16.21
N ASP A 101 -5.23 6.43 -16.16
CA ASP A 101 -5.25 7.37 -15.04
C ASP A 101 -5.61 6.71 -13.70
N VAL A 102 -6.54 5.74 -13.70
CA VAL A 102 -6.93 5.02 -12.47
C VAL A 102 -5.96 3.88 -12.15
N MET A 103 -5.29 3.31 -13.14
CA MET A 103 -4.16 2.38 -12.92
C MET A 103 -2.95 3.07 -12.27
N TRP A 104 -2.69 4.34 -12.58
CA TRP A 104 -1.72 5.14 -11.82
C TRP A 104 -2.13 5.31 -10.35
N GLY A 105 -3.43 5.41 -10.06
CA GLY A 105 -3.96 5.34 -8.70
C GLY A 105 -3.61 4.03 -7.99
N LEU A 106 -3.84 2.89 -8.65
CA LEU A 106 -3.46 1.57 -8.12
C LEU A 106 -1.93 1.45 -7.91
N LEU A 107 -1.12 1.98 -8.83
CA LEU A 107 0.33 2.01 -8.68
C LEU A 107 0.74 2.78 -7.43
N HIS A 108 0.16 3.95 -7.17
CA HIS A 108 0.45 4.73 -5.97
C HIS A 108 -0.04 4.05 -4.68
N LEU A 109 -1.16 3.34 -4.71
CA LEU A 109 -1.63 2.52 -3.59
C LEU A 109 -0.62 1.42 -3.23
N VAL A 110 -0.08 0.74 -4.23
CA VAL A 110 0.95 -0.32 -4.05
C VAL A 110 2.28 0.29 -3.57
N GLU A 111 2.74 1.39 -4.17
CA GLU A 111 3.99 2.07 -3.77
C GLU A 111 3.95 2.66 -2.36
N ALA A 112 2.77 2.99 -1.82
CA ALA A 112 2.61 3.46 -0.45
C ALA A 112 2.77 2.35 0.61
N SER A 113 2.92 1.10 0.19
CA SER A 113 3.10 -0.05 1.08
C SER A 113 4.53 -0.18 1.62
N ASP A 114 4.70 -1.03 2.63
CA ASP A 114 6.02 -1.40 3.14
C ASP A 114 6.93 -1.94 2.01
N GLY A 115 8.15 -1.38 1.91
CA GLY A 115 9.02 -1.61 0.76
C GLY A 115 9.49 -3.06 0.60
N ASP A 116 9.75 -3.77 1.70
CA ASP A 116 10.17 -5.19 1.64
C ASP A 116 8.99 -6.06 1.19
N SER A 117 7.81 -5.78 1.72
CA SER A 117 6.56 -6.45 1.34
C SER A 117 6.19 -6.19 -0.13
N MET A 118 6.36 -4.95 -0.60
CA MET A 118 6.07 -4.54 -1.99
C MET A 118 7.08 -5.13 -2.98
N VAL A 119 8.38 -5.03 -2.73
CA VAL A 119 9.42 -5.59 -3.60
C VAL A 119 9.30 -7.12 -3.69
N SER A 120 9.10 -7.79 -2.55
CA SER A 120 8.95 -9.26 -2.54
C SER A 120 7.69 -9.73 -3.29
N ALA A 121 6.56 -9.04 -3.11
CA ALA A 121 5.33 -9.33 -3.83
C ALA A 121 5.43 -9.01 -5.34
N LEU A 122 6.11 -7.92 -5.74
CA LEU A 122 6.34 -7.62 -7.16
C LEU A 122 7.15 -8.73 -7.84
N VAL A 123 8.27 -9.14 -7.24
CA VAL A 123 9.14 -10.18 -7.81
C VAL A 123 8.40 -11.53 -7.86
N GLN A 124 7.54 -11.84 -6.88
CA GLN A 124 6.69 -13.04 -6.93
C GLN A 124 5.61 -12.96 -8.02
N SER A 125 5.04 -11.78 -8.27
CA SER A 125 4.03 -11.52 -9.31
C SER A 125 4.61 -11.39 -10.73
N ALA A 126 5.91 -11.09 -10.87
CA ALA A 126 6.56 -10.84 -12.16
C ALA A 126 6.30 -11.90 -13.25
N PRO A 127 6.29 -13.24 -12.99
CA PRO A 127 5.98 -14.24 -14.01
C PRO A 127 4.53 -14.21 -14.52
N TYR A 128 3.61 -13.62 -13.74
CA TYR A 128 2.24 -13.36 -14.19
C TYR A 128 2.17 -12.03 -14.93
N MET A 129 2.72 -10.95 -14.34
CA MET A 129 2.70 -9.61 -14.93
C MET A 129 3.38 -9.58 -16.30
N LEU A 130 4.53 -10.23 -16.48
CA LEU A 130 5.23 -10.30 -17.78
C LEU A 130 4.36 -10.86 -18.93
N ARG A 131 3.30 -11.62 -18.61
CA ARG A 131 2.37 -12.20 -19.58
C ARG A 131 1.13 -11.35 -19.85
N VAL A 132 0.71 -10.48 -18.91
CA VAL A 132 -0.58 -9.75 -19.00
C VAL A 132 -0.44 -8.24 -18.92
N ALA A 133 0.65 -7.76 -18.35
CA ALA A 133 0.98 -6.35 -18.13
C ALA A 133 2.52 -6.14 -18.10
N PRO A 134 3.28 -6.56 -19.14
CA PRO A 134 4.72 -6.32 -19.22
C PRO A 134 5.13 -4.84 -19.12
N GLU A 135 4.35 -3.90 -19.67
CA GLU A 135 4.66 -2.46 -19.61
C GLU A 135 4.50 -1.91 -18.18
N TRP A 136 3.49 -2.35 -17.43
CA TRP A 136 3.39 -2.05 -16.00
C TRP A 136 4.51 -2.70 -15.18
N LEU A 137 4.91 -3.94 -15.48
CA LEU A 137 6.05 -4.58 -14.82
C LEU A 137 7.34 -3.79 -15.03
N GLU A 138 7.63 -3.38 -16.27
CA GLU A 138 8.77 -2.52 -16.58
C GLU A 138 8.68 -1.17 -15.85
N THR A 139 7.50 -0.56 -15.83
CA THR A 139 7.23 0.69 -15.09
C THR A 139 7.59 0.54 -13.61
N PHE A 140 7.17 -0.53 -12.94
CA PHE A 140 7.56 -0.81 -11.56
C PHE A 140 9.08 -0.98 -11.41
N ILE A 141 9.74 -1.80 -12.24
CA ILE A 141 11.19 -2.01 -12.15
C ILE A 141 11.95 -0.68 -12.35
N CYS A 142 11.62 0.10 -13.38
CA CYS A 142 12.22 1.42 -13.61
C CYS A 142 12.04 2.38 -12.43
N ARG A 143 10.88 2.35 -11.74
CA ARG A 143 10.64 3.15 -10.53
C ARG A 143 11.45 2.65 -9.33
N LEU A 144 11.59 1.34 -9.12
CA LEU A 144 12.48 0.78 -8.09
C LEU A 144 13.95 1.15 -8.36
N LEU A 145 14.42 1.02 -9.60
CA LEU A 145 15.79 1.39 -9.99
C LEU A 145 16.09 2.87 -9.69
N ASN A 146 15.09 3.74 -9.83
CA ASN A 146 15.22 5.17 -9.60
C ASN A 146 15.41 5.58 -8.13
N SER A 147 15.07 4.73 -7.16
CA SER A 147 15.26 4.96 -5.72
C SER A 147 16.42 4.13 -5.17
N ASP A 148 17.39 4.77 -4.53
CA ASP A 148 18.55 4.07 -3.95
C ASP A 148 18.14 3.05 -2.87
N LEU A 149 17.15 3.39 -2.06
CA LEU A 149 16.57 2.49 -1.05
C LEU A 149 15.96 1.25 -1.72
N HIS A 150 15.01 1.45 -2.64
CA HIS A 150 14.28 0.35 -3.26
C HIS A 150 15.16 -0.50 -4.18
N ARG A 151 16.14 0.11 -4.86
CA ARG A 151 17.14 -0.60 -5.67
C ARG A 151 18.00 -1.53 -4.82
N ASN A 152 18.41 -1.11 -3.63
CA ASN A 152 19.17 -1.95 -2.71
C ASN A 152 18.32 -3.10 -2.14
N MET A 153 17.04 -2.85 -1.82
CA MET A 153 16.09 -3.88 -1.39
C MET A 153 15.84 -4.92 -2.50
N LEU A 154 15.69 -4.46 -3.75
CA LEU A 154 15.56 -5.33 -4.92
C LEU A 154 16.81 -6.21 -5.13
N ILE A 155 18.02 -5.64 -5.05
CA ILE A 155 19.27 -6.43 -5.12
C ILE A 155 19.30 -7.49 -4.02
N ALA A 156 18.99 -7.12 -2.78
CA ALA A 156 19.03 -8.04 -1.64
C ALA A 156 18.02 -9.20 -1.81
N TYR A 157 16.79 -8.90 -2.25
CA TYR A 157 15.76 -9.91 -2.49
C TYR A 157 16.09 -10.82 -3.67
N LEU A 158 16.57 -10.28 -4.79
CA LEU A 158 16.96 -11.08 -5.95
C LEU A 158 18.13 -12.02 -5.63
N LYS A 159 19.08 -11.62 -4.77
CA LYS A 159 20.13 -12.51 -4.27
C LYS A 159 19.61 -13.63 -3.38
N SER A 160 18.69 -13.32 -2.45
CA SER A 160 18.16 -14.33 -1.52
C SER A 160 17.22 -15.33 -2.21
N MET A 161 16.58 -14.95 -3.30
CA MET A 161 15.57 -15.73 -4.03
C MET A 161 15.98 -16.08 -5.47
N ALA A 162 17.29 -16.12 -5.76
CA ALA A 162 17.85 -16.27 -7.11
C ALA A 162 17.41 -17.53 -7.88
N SER A 163 16.98 -18.59 -7.18
CA SER A 163 16.46 -19.83 -7.78
C SER A 163 14.97 -19.77 -8.15
N THR A 164 14.26 -18.69 -7.82
CA THR A 164 12.83 -18.54 -8.14
C THR A 164 12.62 -18.04 -9.56
N LYS A 165 11.53 -18.50 -10.20
CA LYS A 165 11.13 -17.99 -11.52
C LYS A 165 10.98 -16.46 -11.51
N GLY A 166 10.35 -15.91 -10.47
CA GLY A 166 10.16 -14.47 -10.31
C GLY A 166 11.46 -13.67 -10.36
N ALA A 167 12.48 -14.12 -9.62
CA ALA A 167 13.80 -13.49 -9.67
C ALA A 167 14.43 -13.58 -11.07
N ALA A 168 14.35 -14.74 -11.74
CA ALA A 168 14.91 -14.93 -13.08
C ALA A 168 14.26 -14.03 -14.15
N GLU A 169 12.92 -13.85 -14.12
CA GLU A 169 12.21 -12.94 -15.03
C GLU A 169 12.62 -11.48 -14.78
N VAL A 170 12.68 -11.05 -13.51
CA VAL A 170 13.08 -9.68 -13.15
C VAL A 170 14.54 -9.40 -13.50
N VAL A 171 15.45 -10.35 -13.31
CA VAL A 171 16.85 -10.23 -13.75
C VAL A 171 16.94 -10.11 -15.28
N SER A 172 16.16 -10.91 -16.01
CA SER A 172 16.13 -10.86 -17.48
C SER A 172 15.62 -9.50 -18.00
N LEU A 173 14.62 -8.92 -17.33
CA LEU A 173 14.12 -7.58 -17.62
C LEU A 173 15.15 -6.49 -17.30
N ILE A 174 15.84 -6.57 -16.15
CA ILE A 174 16.94 -5.64 -15.81
C ILE A 174 18.08 -5.74 -16.82
N GLU A 175 18.39 -6.94 -17.31
CA GLU A 175 19.37 -7.15 -18.38
C GLU A 175 18.92 -6.50 -19.70
N ALA A 176 17.65 -6.63 -20.08
CA ALA A 176 17.09 -5.95 -21.26
C ALA A 176 17.15 -4.42 -21.15
N LEU A 177 16.88 -3.86 -19.96
CA LEU A 177 16.97 -2.40 -19.69
C LEU A 177 18.38 -1.81 -19.83
N LYS A 178 19.44 -2.65 -19.95
CA LYS A 178 20.79 -2.19 -20.32
C LYS A 178 20.91 -1.80 -21.81
N ALA A 179 19.90 -2.08 -22.62
CA ALA A 179 19.77 -1.58 -23.99
C ALA A 179 18.85 -0.35 -24.10
N ASP A 180 18.28 0.14 -22.99
CA ASP A 180 17.30 1.22 -23.02
C ASP A 180 17.88 2.55 -23.55
N THR A 181 17.02 3.34 -24.19
CA THR A 181 17.36 4.65 -24.78
C THR A 181 17.69 5.72 -23.73
N SER A 182 17.14 5.64 -22.52
CA SER A 182 17.46 6.55 -21.43
C SER A 182 18.77 6.16 -20.75
N ASP A 183 19.81 6.99 -20.93
CA ASP A 183 21.12 6.79 -20.28
C ASP A 183 21.02 6.62 -18.75
N CYS A 184 20.04 7.27 -18.12
CA CYS A 184 19.79 7.18 -16.68
C CYS A 184 19.27 5.80 -16.26
N ILE A 185 18.30 5.24 -17.00
CA ILE A 185 17.78 3.89 -16.75
C ILE A 185 18.85 2.85 -17.07
N ARG A 186 19.52 2.99 -18.23
CA ARG A 186 20.61 2.11 -18.67
C ARG A 186 21.73 2.00 -17.64
N ALA A 187 22.16 3.13 -17.06
CA ALA A 187 23.19 3.17 -16.02
C ALA A 187 22.73 2.48 -14.73
N LYS A 188 21.49 2.73 -14.27
CA LYS A 188 20.93 2.13 -13.05
C LYS A 188 20.71 0.62 -13.21
N ALA A 189 20.21 0.18 -14.35
CA ALA A 189 20.06 -1.23 -14.71
C ALA A 189 21.43 -1.94 -14.74
N SER A 190 22.44 -1.31 -15.34
CA SER A 190 23.82 -1.83 -15.35
C SER A 190 24.40 -2.00 -13.94
N VAL A 191 24.19 -1.04 -13.04
CA VAL A 191 24.60 -1.14 -11.63
C VAL A 191 23.94 -2.32 -10.92
N VAL A 192 22.64 -2.55 -11.12
CA VAL A 192 21.94 -3.69 -10.51
C VAL A 192 22.43 -5.01 -11.09
N ALA A 193 22.53 -5.12 -12.42
CA ALA A 193 23.05 -6.30 -13.10
C ALA A 193 24.45 -6.69 -12.59
N SER A 194 25.39 -5.76 -12.55
CA SER A 194 26.73 -6.00 -12.02
C SER A 194 26.74 -6.33 -10.52
N ALA A 195 25.77 -5.84 -9.75
CA ALA A 195 25.65 -6.18 -8.33
C ALA A 195 25.08 -7.59 -8.10
N LEU A 196 24.45 -8.22 -9.10
CA LEU A 196 23.86 -9.57 -8.99
C LEU A 196 24.79 -10.70 -9.45
N MET A 197 25.91 -10.36 -10.08
CA MET A 197 27.04 -11.27 -10.37
C MET A 197 27.89 -11.54 -9.12
#